data_AF-A0A177Q8H9-F1
#
_entry.id   AF-A0A177Q8H9-F1
#
_cell.length_a   1.000
_cell.length_b   1.000
_cell.length_c   1.000
_cell.angle_alpha   90.00
_cell.angle_beta   90.00
_cell.angle_gamma   90.00
#
_symmetry.space_group_name_H-M   'P 1'
#
loop_
_entity.id
_entity.type
_entity.pdbx_description
1 polymer ?
#
loop_
_entity_poly.entity_id
_entity_poly.type
_entity_poly.pdbx_seq_one_letter_code
_entity_poly.pdbx_strand_id
1 'polypeptide(L)'
;MNLRDQDGGALLFVTMVGLVISLGFGLFMGSTVVGESRAIEAQLARSRAYWAEMGAFNYGLSRIAASKFCNGCFFQSNIKDTDLAPILQAYFNELSNYRVWTYLDESADYSITTSVTAAADNRPGRHNFSGWLMATSAYTPSALVASSAGALPQMELRVCVGRAYSGDECGDIDDNNGGNATSYYSINRLTNLPSP
;
A
#
# COMPACT_ATOMS: atom_id res chain seq x y z
N MET A 1 68.83 0.96 35.02
CA MET A 1 67.63 0.41 34.36
C MET A 1 67.15 1.46 33.39
N ASN A 2 67.22 1.15 32.09
CA ASN A 2 67.08 2.11 31.00
C ASN A 2 65.59 2.35 30.70
N LEU A 3 65.10 3.55 30.96
CA LEU A 3 63.70 3.97 30.70
C LEU A 3 63.34 3.95 29.20
N ARG A 4 64.35 3.89 28.31
CA ARG A 4 64.21 3.98 26.86
C ARG A 4 63.63 2.74 26.17
N ASP A 5 63.70 1.57 26.80
CA ASP A 5 63.10 0.32 26.26
C ASP A 5 61.63 0.13 26.68
N GLN A 6 61.13 0.90 27.66
CA GLN A 6 59.70 0.87 28.06
C GLN A 6 58.81 1.72 27.15
N ASP A 7 59.35 2.76 26.50
CA ASP A 7 58.56 3.71 25.70
C ASP A 7 58.11 3.14 24.35
N GLY A 8 58.87 2.23 23.74
CA GLY A 8 58.53 1.63 22.43
C GLY A 8 57.39 0.61 22.51
N GLY A 9 57.32 -0.18 23.60
CA GLY A 9 56.26 -1.16 23.83
C GLY A 9 54.91 -0.49 24.15
N ALA A 10 54.94 0.62 24.88
CA ALA A 10 53.74 1.41 25.17
C ALA A 10 53.12 2.00 23.90
N LEU A 11 53.94 2.49 22.96
CA LEU A 11 53.46 3.05 21.69
C LEU A 11 52.84 1.97 20.78
N LEU A 12 53.42 0.78 20.72
CA LEU A 12 52.86 -0.36 19.99
C LEU A 12 51.54 -0.85 20.60
N PHE A 13 51.43 -0.87 21.92
CA PHE A 13 50.20 -1.26 22.60
C PHE A 13 49.07 -0.25 22.35
N VAL A 14 49.34 1.05 22.48
CA VAL A 14 48.34 2.10 22.25
C VAL A 14 47.87 2.13 20.79
N THR A 15 48.78 1.91 19.83
CA THR A 15 48.41 1.85 18.40
C THR A 15 47.61 0.60 18.04
N MET A 16 47.93 -0.58 18.60
CA MET A 16 47.11 -1.78 18.42
C MET A 16 45.73 -1.64 19.05
N VAL A 17 45.64 -1.12 20.28
CA VAL A 17 44.35 -0.91 20.95
C VAL A 17 43.51 0.12 20.20
N GLY A 18 44.12 1.21 19.72
CA GLY A 18 43.45 2.19 18.87
C GLY A 18 42.89 1.58 17.58
N LEU A 19 43.68 0.73 16.91
CA LEU A 19 43.25 0.05 15.67
C LEU A 19 42.10 -0.93 15.90
N VAL A 20 42.12 -1.68 17.01
CA VAL A 20 41.02 -2.60 17.38
C VAL A 20 39.74 -1.84 17.70
N ILE A 21 39.83 -0.71 18.42
CA ILE A 21 38.67 0.13 18.73
C ILE A 21 38.09 0.76 17.46
N SER A 22 38.93 1.25 16.54
CA SER A 22 38.47 1.80 15.26
C SER A 22 37.81 0.75 14.37
N LEU A 23 38.33 -0.48 14.32
CA LEU A 23 37.70 -1.60 13.61
C LEU A 23 36.36 -1.99 14.24
N GLY A 24 36.30 -2.07 15.58
CA GLY A 24 35.07 -2.36 16.31
C GLY A 24 33.99 -1.30 16.08
N PHE A 25 34.37 -0.01 16.09
CA PHE A 25 33.46 1.09 15.78
C PHE A 25 33.01 1.08 14.31
N GLY A 26 33.91 0.78 13.37
CA GLY A 26 33.57 0.64 11.95
C GLY A 26 32.58 -0.50 11.70
N LEU A 27 32.75 -1.65 12.35
CA LEU A 27 31.82 -2.78 12.27
C LEU A 27 30.48 -2.48 12.95
N PHE A 28 30.50 -1.78 14.08
CA PHE A 28 29.29 -1.34 14.75
C PHE A 28 28.49 -0.38 13.86
N MET A 29 29.12 0.71 13.39
CA MET A 29 28.49 1.68 12.48
C MET A 29 28.02 1.01 11.18
N GLY A 30 28.81 0.10 10.62
CA GLY A 30 28.46 -0.61 9.38
C GLY A 30 27.29 -1.58 9.52
N SER A 31 27.08 -2.16 10.72
CA SER A 31 26.03 -3.16 10.93
C SER A 31 24.74 -2.57 11.47
N THR A 32 24.80 -1.62 12.41
CA THR A 32 23.61 -1.03 13.04
C THR A 32 23.00 0.06 12.15
N VAL A 33 23.82 1.01 11.68
CA VAL A 33 23.31 2.15 10.89
C VAL A 33 22.76 1.70 9.53
N VAL A 34 23.42 0.73 8.88
CA VAL A 34 22.94 0.16 7.59
C VAL A 34 21.69 -0.70 7.79
N GLY A 35 21.56 -1.39 8.92
CA GLY A 35 20.35 -2.13 9.25
C GLY A 35 19.15 -1.22 9.50
N GLU A 36 19.35 -0.16 10.28
CA GLU A 36 18.33 0.83 10.60
C GLU A 36 17.89 1.64 9.38
N SER A 37 18.84 2.07 8.53
CA SER A 37 18.49 2.81 7.32
C SER A 37 17.63 1.98 6.37
N ARG A 38 17.94 0.68 6.20
CA ARG A 38 17.11 -0.24 5.39
C ARG A 38 15.73 -0.45 5.99
N ALA A 39 15.63 -0.54 7.32
CA ALA A 39 14.35 -0.67 7.99
C ALA A 39 13.48 0.59 7.84
N ILE A 40 14.09 1.78 7.90
CA ILE A 40 13.40 3.05 7.65
C ILE A 40 12.91 3.12 6.21
N GLU A 41 13.77 2.80 5.23
CA GLU A 41 13.40 2.75 3.81
C GLU A 41 12.25 1.78 3.54
N ALA A 42 12.27 0.61 4.19
CA ALA A 42 11.20 -0.37 4.10
C ALA A 42 9.86 0.21 4.58
N GLN A 43 9.85 0.91 5.73
CA GLN A 43 8.64 1.51 6.27
C GLN A 43 8.15 2.69 5.43
N LEU A 44 9.07 3.49 4.91
CA LEU A 44 8.76 4.61 4.03
C LEU A 44 8.13 4.12 2.72
N ALA A 45 8.69 3.07 2.11
CA ALA A 45 8.13 2.43 0.94
C ALA A 45 6.70 1.90 1.19
N ARG A 46 6.46 1.28 2.35
CA ARG A 46 5.12 0.80 2.75
C ARG A 46 4.13 1.95 2.92
N SER A 47 4.55 3.05 3.54
CA SER A 47 3.70 4.25 3.71
C SER A 47 3.35 4.88 2.35
N ARG A 48 4.34 5.05 1.47
CA ARG A 48 4.16 5.55 0.11
C ARG A 48 3.19 4.69 -0.68
N ALA A 49 3.38 3.37 -0.62
CA ALA A 49 2.51 2.38 -1.24
C ALA A 49 1.07 2.51 -0.71
N TYR A 50 0.88 2.59 0.61
CA TYR A 50 -0.44 2.74 1.24
C TYR A 50 -1.18 3.98 0.74
N TRP A 51 -0.52 5.14 0.73
CA TRP A 51 -1.15 6.39 0.29
C TRP A 51 -1.47 6.39 -1.21
N ALA A 52 -0.63 5.77 -2.03
CA ALA A 52 -0.88 5.60 -3.46
C ALA A 52 -2.15 4.78 -3.73
N GLU A 53 -2.39 3.71 -2.96
CA GLU A 53 -3.61 2.90 -3.07
C GLU A 53 -4.84 3.61 -2.52
N MET A 54 -4.71 4.25 -1.36
CA MET A 54 -5.78 5.04 -0.79
C MET A 54 -6.23 6.14 -1.75
N GLY A 55 -5.29 6.76 -2.47
CA GLY A 55 -5.58 7.71 -3.54
C GLY A 55 -6.42 7.10 -4.66
N ALA A 56 -6.05 5.89 -5.13
CA ALA A 56 -6.81 5.19 -6.17
C ALA A 56 -8.23 4.82 -5.70
N PHE A 57 -8.39 4.29 -4.48
CA PHE A 57 -9.70 3.98 -3.92
C PHE A 57 -10.55 5.22 -3.72
N ASN A 58 -10.00 6.29 -3.13
CA ASN A 58 -10.72 7.56 -2.96
C ASN A 58 -11.15 8.16 -4.29
N TYR A 59 -10.30 8.06 -5.32
CA TYR A 59 -10.66 8.48 -6.66
C TYR A 59 -11.81 7.64 -7.22
N GLY A 60 -11.72 6.31 -7.13
CA GLY A 60 -12.80 5.40 -7.53
C GLY A 60 -14.12 5.80 -6.87
N LEU A 61 -14.14 5.89 -5.54
CA LEU A 61 -15.31 6.30 -4.75
C LEU A 61 -15.82 7.71 -5.10
N SER A 62 -14.93 8.66 -5.39
CA SER A 62 -15.31 10.00 -5.88
C SER A 62 -16.00 9.92 -7.24
N ARG A 63 -15.51 9.08 -8.16
CA ARG A 63 -16.15 8.82 -9.45
C ARG A 63 -17.50 8.14 -9.28
N ILE A 64 -17.64 7.20 -8.34
CA ILE A 64 -18.95 6.63 -7.96
C ILE A 64 -19.91 7.74 -7.53
N ALA A 65 -19.48 8.63 -6.63
CA ALA A 65 -20.33 9.73 -6.15
C ALA A 65 -20.72 10.71 -7.27
N ALA A 66 -19.77 11.08 -8.14
CA ALA A 66 -19.99 12.05 -9.21
C ALA A 66 -20.87 11.49 -10.33
N SER A 67 -20.62 10.26 -10.75
CA SER A 67 -21.39 9.57 -11.81
C SER A 67 -22.66 8.90 -11.29
N LYS A 68 -22.86 8.84 -9.96
CA LYS A 68 -23.88 8.02 -9.30
C LYS A 68 -23.80 6.54 -9.69
N PHE A 69 -22.60 6.08 -10.02
CA PHE A 69 -22.32 4.76 -10.59
C PHE A 69 -23.16 4.46 -11.85
N CYS A 70 -23.54 5.50 -12.59
CA CYS A 70 -24.52 5.44 -13.66
C CYS A 70 -23.82 5.74 -15.00
N ASN A 71 -23.63 4.71 -15.83
CA ASN A 71 -23.30 4.90 -17.24
C ASN A 71 -24.60 4.98 -18.07
N GLY A 72 -25.53 5.84 -17.63
CA GLY A 72 -26.70 6.21 -18.41
C GLY A 72 -28.06 5.59 -18.07
N CYS A 73 -28.34 4.97 -16.91
CA CYS A 73 -29.74 4.73 -16.49
C CYS A 73 -29.96 4.30 -15.02
N PHE A 74 -31.22 4.44 -14.61
CA PHE A 74 -31.92 3.87 -13.46
C PHE A 74 -31.37 2.51 -12.99
N PHE A 75 -31.15 2.35 -11.68
CA PHE A 75 -30.94 1.04 -11.04
C PHE A 75 -32.20 0.20 -11.20
N GLN A 76 -32.26 -0.57 -12.28
CA GLN A 76 -33.19 -1.68 -12.36
C GLN A 76 -32.66 -2.78 -11.44
N SER A 77 -33.56 -3.41 -10.70
CA SER A 77 -33.27 -4.50 -9.73
C SER A 77 -32.62 -5.76 -10.34
N ASN A 78 -32.28 -5.74 -11.63
CA ASN A 78 -31.85 -6.89 -12.43
C ASN A 78 -30.43 -6.73 -12.99
N ILE A 79 -29.69 -5.68 -12.61
CA ILE A 79 -28.29 -5.52 -13.03
C ILE A 79 -27.41 -6.42 -12.17
N LYS A 80 -26.54 -7.21 -12.81
CA LYS A 80 -25.66 -8.11 -12.07
C LYS A 80 -24.43 -7.42 -11.53
N ASP A 81 -23.94 -7.89 -10.38
CA ASP A 81 -22.70 -7.39 -9.78
C ASP A 81 -21.50 -7.59 -10.73
N THR A 82 -21.55 -8.65 -11.55
CA THR A 82 -20.58 -8.91 -12.63
C THR A 82 -20.61 -7.87 -13.75
N ASP A 83 -21.74 -7.20 -13.97
CA ASP A 83 -21.89 -6.15 -14.99
C ASP A 83 -21.48 -4.78 -14.42
N LEU A 84 -21.56 -4.62 -13.10
CA LEU A 84 -21.13 -3.43 -12.36
C LEU A 84 -19.61 -3.37 -12.16
N ALA A 85 -18.94 -4.52 -11.99
CA ALA A 85 -17.50 -4.58 -11.77
C ALA A 85 -16.65 -3.92 -12.91
N PRO A 86 -16.96 -4.13 -14.21
CA PRO A 86 -16.28 -3.43 -15.30
C PRO A 86 -16.43 -1.90 -15.25
N ILE A 87 -17.55 -1.38 -14.74
CA ILE A 87 -17.78 0.07 -14.58
C ILE A 87 -16.82 0.62 -13.52
N LEU A 88 -16.72 -0.06 -12.36
CA LEU A 88 -15.76 0.31 -11.33
C LEU A 88 -14.31 0.20 -11.83
N GLN A 89 -14.01 -0.85 -12.60
CA GLN A 89 -12.70 -0.99 -13.24
C GLN A 89 -12.40 0.18 -14.19
N ALA A 90 -13.40 0.64 -14.94
CA ALA A 90 -13.24 1.78 -15.84
C ALA A 90 -12.84 3.05 -15.06
N TYR A 91 -13.42 3.30 -13.88
CA TYR A 91 -13.01 4.42 -13.03
C TYR A 91 -11.55 4.30 -12.59
N PHE A 92 -11.10 3.11 -12.18
CA PHE A 92 -9.68 2.91 -11.86
C PHE A 92 -8.76 3.00 -13.10
N ASN A 93 -9.29 2.75 -14.29
CA ASN A 93 -8.57 2.91 -15.55
C ASN A 93 -8.43 4.37 -15.99
N GLU A 94 -9.28 5.29 -15.52
CA GLU A 94 -9.07 6.74 -15.74
C GLU A 94 -7.74 7.22 -15.11
N LEU A 95 -7.25 6.52 -14.08
CA LEU A 95 -5.94 6.76 -13.46
C LEU A 95 -4.78 6.07 -14.17
N SER A 96 -4.94 5.48 -15.37
CA SER A 96 -3.88 4.70 -16.03
C SER A 96 -2.54 5.44 -16.16
N ASN A 97 -2.59 6.76 -16.35
CA ASN A 97 -1.40 7.61 -16.48
C ASN A 97 -0.75 7.98 -15.13
N TYR A 98 -1.43 7.75 -14.01
CA TYR A 98 -1.02 8.16 -12.66
C TYR A 98 -0.76 6.95 -11.74
N ARG A 99 -0.46 5.79 -12.33
CA ARG A 99 -0.17 4.55 -11.58
C ARG A 99 1.27 4.43 -11.12
N VAL A 100 2.18 5.18 -11.73
CA VAL A 100 3.62 5.11 -11.45
C VAL A 100 4.02 6.27 -10.55
N TRP A 101 4.47 5.94 -9.35
CA TRP A 101 4.95 6.90 -8.35
C TRP A 101 6.48 6.86 -8.35
N THR A 102 7.10 7.98 -8.71
CA THR A 102 8.56 8.13 -8.74
C THR A 102 9.03 9.04 -7.62
N TYR A 103 10.19 8.74 -7.05
CA TYR A 103 10.78 9.47 -5.92
C TYR A 103 12.23 9.80 -6.23
N LEU A 104 12.42 10.86 -7.03
CA LEU A 104 13.73 11.28 -7.55
C LEU A 104 14.68 11.77 -6.45
N ASP A 105 14.13 12.18 -5.31
CA ASP A 105 14.85 12.52 -4.08
C ASP A 105 15.57 11.31 -3.47
N GLU A 106 15.04 10.10 -3.67
CA GLU A 106 15.67 8.85 -3.24
C GLU A 106 16.62 8.29 -4.30
N SER A 107 16.11 8.15 -5.53
CA SER A 107 16.86 7.64 -6.68
C SER A 107 16.05 7.82 -7.96
N ALA A 108 16.74 8.03 -9.08
CA ALA A 108 16.14 8.03 -10.41
C ALA A 108 15.42 6.69 -10.74
N ASP A 109 15.84 5.59 -10.11
CA ASP A 109 15.30 4.25 -10.30
C ASP A 109 14.28 3.84 -9.22
N TYR A 110 13.93 4.75 -8.30
CA TYR A 110 12.91 4.48 -7.28
C TYR A 110 11.52 4.68 -7.91
N SER A 111 10.79 3.58 -8.08
CA SER A 111 9.40 3.65 -8.55
C SER A 111 8.51 2.60 -7.89
N ILE A 112 7.27 2.97 -7.62
CA ILE A 112 6.20 2.05 -7.19
C ILE A 112 5.08 2.19 -8.20
N THR A 113 4.73 1.09 -8.89
CA THR A 113 3.56 1.06 -9.77
C THR A 113 2.40 0.40 -9.05
N THR A 114 1.24 1.07 -9.01
CA THR A 114 0.01 0.54 -8.44
C THR A 114 -0.93 0.01 -9.52
N SER A 115 -1.66 -1.05 -9.21
CA SER A 115 -2.75 -1.56 -10.02
C SER A 115 -3.92 -1.91 -9.13
N VAL A 116 -5.14 -1.60 -9.57
CA VAL A 116 -6.37 -1.95 -8.85
C VAL A 116 -7.26 -2.75 -9.77
N THR A 117 -7.76 -3.86 -9.27
CA THR A 117 -8.67 -4.78 -9.96
C THR A 117 -10.00 -4.83 -9.25
N ALA A 118 -11.06 -4.43 -9.95
CA ALA A 118 -12.44 -4.53 -9.50
C ALA A 118 -13.07 -5.86 -9.93
N ALA A 119 -13.89 -6.44 -9.07
CA ALA A 119 -14.67 -7.65 -9.30
C ALA A 119 -16.00 -7.57 -8.53
N ALA A 120 -16.94 -8.46 -8.87
CA ALA A 120 -18.04 -8.76 -7.97
C ALA A 120 -17.47 -9.30 -6.66
N ASP A 121 -18.14 -9.04 -5.53
CA ASP A 121 -17.75 -9.64 -4.25
C ASP A 121 -17.66 -11.18 -4.40
N ASN A 122 -16.84 -11.85 -3.60
CA ASN A 122 -16.60 -13.30 -3.64
C ASN A 122 -17.28 -14.09 -2.50
N ARG A 123 -18.04 -13.42 -1.60
CA ARG A 123 -18.90 -14.03 -0.58
C ARG A 123 -20.13 -14.75 -1.17
N PRO A 124 -20.26 -16.08 -1.03
CA PRO A 124 -21.41 -16.84 -1.54
C PRO A 124 -22.75 -16.19 -1.18
N GLY A 125 -23.63 -16.03 -2.17
CA GLY A 125 -24.96 -15.42 -2.00
C GLY A 125 -25.04 -13.91 -2.21
N ARG A 126 -23.90 -13.20 -2.37
CA ARG A 126 -23.83 -11.74 -2.60
C ARG A 126 -23.46 -11.36 -4.04
N HIS A 127 -23.65 -12.24 -5.02
CA HIS A 127 -23.02 -12.12 -6.37
C HIS A 127 -23.91 -11.66 -7.50
N ASN A 128 -25.22 -11.64 -7.25
CA ASN A 128 -26.15 -11.66 -8.37
C ASN A 128 -26.80 -10.31 -8.62
N PHE A 129 -27.33 -9.62 -7.62
CA PHE A 129 -28.09 -8.38 -7.81
C PHE A 129 -27.97 -7.44 -6.60
N SER A 130 -26.85 -7.51 -5.89
CA SER A 130 -26.74 -6.96 -4.55
C SER A 130 -26.04 -5.60 -4.50
N GLY A 131 -25.36 -5.22 -5.57
CA GLY A 131 -24.48 -4.06 -5.63
C GLY A 131 -23.14 -4.28 -4.93
N TRP A 132 -22.84 -5.50 -4.45
CA TRP A 132 -21.60 -5.79 -3.74
C TRP A 132 -20.43 -5.96 -4.71
N LEU A 133 -19.48 -5.04 -4.62
CA LEU A 133 -18.24 -5.03 -5.38
C LEU A 133 -17.04 -5.12 -4.45
N MET A 134 -15.98 -5.73 -4.97
CA MET A 134 -14.66 -5.71 -4.35
C MET A 134 -13.65 -5.07 -5.30
N ALA A 135 -12.69 -4.36 -4.73
CA ALA A 135 -11.52 -3.86 -5.42
C ALA A 135 -10.28 -4.31 -4.65
N THR A 136 -9.35 -4.96 -5.33
CA THR A 136 -8.09 -5.42 -4.76
C THR A 136 -6.97 -4.66 -5.43
N SER A 137 -5.98 -4.29 -4.64
CA SER A 137 -4.82 -3.57 -5.12
C SER A 137 -3.58 -4.46 -5.15
N ALA A 138 -2.67 -4.13 -6.05
CA ALA A 138 -1.40 -4.80 -6.23
C ALA A 138 -0.32 -3.81 -6.65
N TYR A 139 0.93 -4.18 -6.39
CA TYR A 139 2.09 -3.34 -6.69
C TYR A 139 3.11 -4.06 -7.55
N THR A 140 3.80 -3.26 -8.35
CA THR A 140 5.08 -3.63 -8.96
C THR A 140 6.14 -2.62 -8.51
N PRO A 141 6.91 -2.93 -7.45
CA PRO A 141 8.01 -2.09 -7.00
C PRO A 141 9.23 -2.18 -7.94
N SER A 142 10.05 -1.14 -8.00
CA SER A 142 11.37 -1.24 -8.64
C SER A 142 12.30 -2.15 -7.84
N ALA A 143 13.40 -2.60 -8.47
CA ALA A 143 14.36 -3.51 -7.82
C ALA A 143 14.91 -2.95 -6.50
N LEU A 144 15.10 -1.62 -6.43
CA LEU A 144 15.55 -0.93 -5.23
C LEU A 144 14.56 -1.09 -4.08
N VAL A 145 13.28 -0.82 -4.33
CA VAL A 145 12.20 -0.94 -3.34
C VAL A 145 11.96 -2.40 -2.93
N ALA A 146 12.01 -3.33 -3.90
CA ALA A 146 11.85 -4.75 -3.62
C ALA A 146 12.95 -5.27 -2.68
N SER A 147 14.18 -4.77 -2.84
CA SER A 147 15.32 -5.16 -2.01
C SER A 147 15.27 -4.62 -0.57
N SER A 148 14.60 -3.50 -0.34
CA SER A 148 14.50 -2.86 0.98
C SER A 148 13.24 -3.23 1.75
N ALA A 149 12.08 -3.23 1.09
CA ALA A 149 10.78 -3.36 1.75
C ALA A 149 10.23 -4.80 1.83
N GLY A 150 10.79 -5.73 1.04
CA GLY A 150 10.21 -7.05 0.82
C GLY A 150 8.87 -6.93 0.09
N ALA A 151 7.86 -7.66 0.57
CA ALA A 151 6.49 -7.57 0.04
C ALA A 151 5.77 -6.30 0.56
N LEU A 152 5.26 -5.49 -0.36
CA LEU A 152 4.39 -4.35 -0.03
C LEU A 152 2.98 -4.85 0.35
N PRO A 153 2.33 -4.24 1.36
CA PRO A 153 1.01 -4.68 1.83
C PRO A 153 -0.06 -4.34 0.80
N GLN A 154 -0.76 -5.34 0.28
CA GLN A 154 -1.91 -5.14 -0.61
C GLN A 154 -3.15 -4.75 0.19
N MET A 155 -4.12 -4.09 -0.43
CA MET A 155 -5.38 -3.69 0.20
C MET A 155 -6.59 -4.23 -0.56
N GLU A 156 -7.67 -4.43 0.19
CA GLU A 156 -8.98 -4.79 -0.33
C GLU A 156 -10.01 -3.77 0.15
N LEU A 157 -10.73 -3.19 -0.81
CA LEU A 157 -11.92 -2.39 -0.60
C LEU A 157 -13.14 -3.24 -0.98
N ARG A 158 -14.10 -3.37 -0.06
CA ARG A 158 -15.43 -3.89 -0.36
C ARG A 158 -16.45 -2.78 -0.20
N VAL A 159 -17.16 -2.53 -1.28
CA VAL A 159 -18.11 -1.43 -1.40
C VAL A 159 -19.43 -1.98 -1.92
N CYS A 160 -20.52 -1.47 -1.38
CA CYS A 160 -21.81 -1.65 -1.99
C CYS A 160 -22.19 -0.40 -2.77
N VAL A 161 -22.68 -0.56 -4.00
CA VAL A 161 -23.09 0.52 -4.90
C VAL A 161 -24.56 0.36 -5.29
N GLY A 162 -25.15 1.44 -5.80
CA GLY A 162 -26.49 1.37 -6.41
C GLY A 162 -27.67 1.42 -5.45
N ARG A 163 -27.46 2.03 -4.28
CA ARG A 163 -28.53 2.34 -3.34
C ARG A 163 -29.50 3.36 -3.94
N ALA A 164 -30.81 3.14 -3.77
CA ALA A 164 -31.82 4.10 -4.21
C ALA A 164 -31.88 5.33 -3.29
N TYR A 165 -31.53 5.14 -2.00
CA TYR A 165 -31.52 6.18 -0.97
C TYR A 165 -30.33 6.04 -0.01
N SER A 166 -29.94 7.13 0.67
CA SER A 166 -29.01 7.07 1.79
C SER A 166 -29.61 6.21 2.92
N GLY A 167 -28.94 5.13 3.29
CA GLY A 167 -29.43 4.19 4.32
C GLY A 167 -30.04 2.89 3.79
N ASP A 168 -30.22 2.74 2.48
CA ASP A 168 -30.78 1.53 1.87
C ASP A 168 -29.85 0.33 2.07
N GLU A 169 -30.21 -0.64 2.89
CA GLU A 169 -29.29 -1.66 3.37
C GLU A 169 -28.85 -2.60 2.24
N CYS A 170 -27.57 -2.52 1.89
CA CYS A 170 -26.89 -3.66 1.30
C CYS A 170 -26.80 -4.68 2.43
N GLY A 171 -27.62 -5.73 2.38
CA GLY A 171 -27.85 -6.66 3.50
C GLY A 171 -26.59 -7.04 4.28
N ASP A 172 -26.73 -7.04 5.61
CA ASP A 172 -25.74 -7.35 6.65
C ASP A 172 -24.35 -6.73 6.41
N ILE A 173 -24.23 -5.46 6.82
CA ILE A 173 -22.94 -4.82 7.14
C ILE A 173 -22.60 -5.24 8.59
N ASP A 174 -22.15 -6.48 8.77
CA ASP A 174 -21.80 -7.00 10.10
C ASP A 174 -20.59 -6.28 10.72
N ASP A 175 -19.76 -5.61 9.92
CA ASP A 175 -18.55 -4.95 10.40
C ASP A 175 -18.32 -3.64 9.63
N ASN A 176 -18.86 -2.53 10.11
CA ASN A 176 -18.63 -1.20 9.53
C ASN A 176 -17.21 -0.70 9.86
N ASN A 177 -16.18 -1.32 9.28
CA ASN A 177 -14.76 -0.96 9.45
C ASN A 177 -14.30 0.14 8.47
N GLY A 178 -15.24 0.86 7.84
CA GLY A 178 -14.94 1.89 6.83
C GLY A 178 -15.79 3.17 6.91
N GLY A 179 -16.87 3.18 7.70
CA GLY A 179 -17.55 4.36 8.26
C GLY A 179 -18.26 5.32 7.30
N ASN A 180 -17.97 5.31 5.98
CA ASN A 180 -18.49 6.31 5.06
C ASN A 180 -19.62 5.73 4.19
N ALA A 181 -20.85 6.14 4.49
CA ALA A 181 -22.04 5.84 3.71
C ALA A 181 -22.55 7.13 3.06
N THR A 182 -22.72 7.08 1.74
CA THR A 182 -23.37 8.13 0.95
C THR A 182 -24.70 7.61 0.41
N SER A 183 -25.45 8.46 -0.29
CA SER A 183 -26.64 8.04 -1.02
C SER A 183 -26.36 7.07 -2.18
N TYR A 184 -25.09 6.89 -2.59
CA TYR A 184 -24.72 6.13 -3.79
C TYR A 184 -23.88 4.89 -3.50
N TYR A 185 -23.13 4.90 -2.40
CA TYR A 185 -22.33 3.75 -1.97
C TYR A 185 -22.16 3.71 -0.45
N SER A 186 -21.79 2.53 0.04
CA SER A 186 -21.37 2.31 1.43
C SER A 186 -20.13 1.43 1.45
N ILE A 187 -19.11 1.83 2.21
CA ILE A 187 -17.91 1.04 2.43
C ILE A 187 -18.20 0.02 3.52
N ASN A 188 -18.09 -1.26 3.19
CA ASN A 188 -18.23 -2.35 4.16
C ASN A 188 -16.89 -2.69 4.79
N ARG A 189 -15.85 -2.80 3.97
CA ARG A 189 -14.54 -3.23 4.45
C ARG A 189 -13.43 -2.49 3.70
N LEU A 190 -12.44 -2.03 4.45
CA LEU A 190 -11.16 -1.60 3.92
C LEU A 190 -10.07 -2.25 4.78
N THR A 191 -9.35 -3.21 4.23
CA THR A 191 -8.35 -3.96 5.01
C THR A 191 -7.11 -4.27 4.21
N ASN A 192 -5.97 -4.35 4.89
CA ASN A 192 -4.76 -4.94 4.33
C ASN A 192 -4.99 -6.43 4.11
N LEU A 193 -4.63 -6.93 2.93
CA LEU A 193 -4.53 -8.34 2.64
C LEU A 193 -3.25 -8.90 3.27
N PRO A 194 -3.27 -10.17 3.71
CA PRO A 194 -2.05 -10.82 4.16
C PRO A 194 -1.02 -10.79 3.02
N SER A 195 0.23 -10.43 3.36
CA SER A 195 1.34 -10.50 2.41
C SER A 195 1.43 -11.92 1.83
N PRO A 196 1.58 -12.08 0.50
CA PRO A 196 1.76 -13.38 -0.13
C PRO A 196 3.02 -14.10 0.33
#